data_AF-A0A8I1S1S4-F1
#
_entry.id   AF-A0A8I1S1S4-F1
#
_cell.length_a   1.000
_cell.length_b   1.000
_cell.length_c   1.000
_cell.angle_alpha   90.00
_cell.angle_beta   90.00
_cell.angle_gamma   90.00
#
_symmetry.space_group_name_H-M   'P 1'
#
loop_
_entity.id
_entity.type
_entity.pdbx_description
1 polymer ?
#
loop_
_entity_poly.entity_id
_entity_poly.type
_entity_poly.pdbx_seq_one_letter_code
_entity_poly.pdbx_strand_id
1 'polypeptide(L)' 'MTRTTTLPLAVGLKAAAEMAGVSADTIRRAIHSEEPPYLKAKKIGGRISIAVKDLQAWHDSLPDA' A
#
# COMPACT_ATOMS: atom_id res chain seq x y z
N MET A 1 4.96 -30.18 3.10
CA MET A 1 4.35 -29.54 1.92
C MET A 1 4.24 -28.04 2.19
N THR A 2 5.25 -27.26 1.82
CA THR A 2 5.21 -25.80 1.94
C THR A 2 4.29 -25.26 0.83
N ARG A 3 3.07 -24.85 1.19
CA ARG A 3 2.24 -24.04 0.30
C ARG A 3 2.97 -22.71 0.08
N THR A 4 3.54 -22.53 -1.09
CA THR A 4 4.05 -21.23 -1.54
C THR A 4 2.84 -20.35 -1.78
N THR A 5 2.40 -19.62 -0.75
CA THR A 5 1.34 -18.63 -0.88
C THR A 5 1.90 -17.49 -1.71
N THR A 6 1.64 -17.50 -3.02
CA THR A 6 1.97 -16.38 -3.91
C THR A 6 1.23 -15.16 -3.39
N LEU A 7 1.93 -14.29 -2.66
CA LEU A 7 1.36 -13.02 -2.22
C LEU A 7 0.98 -12.23 -3.48
N PRO A 8 -0.21 -11.63 -3.52
CA PRO A 8 -0.62 -10.84 -4.67
C PRO A 8 0.37 -9.70 -4.91
N LEU A 9 0.81 -9.52 -6.15
CA LEU A 9 1.80 -8.48 -6.52
C LEU A 9 1.30 -7.06 -6.22
N ALA A 10 -0.03 -6.88 -6.23
CA ALA A 10 -0.68 -5.62 -5.89
C ALA A 10 -2.00 -5.88 -5.15
N VAL A 11 -2.32 -4.95 -4.26
CA VAL A 11 -3.50 -4.99 -3.38
C VAL A 11 -4.33 -3.71 -3.55
N GLY A 12 -5.62 -3.80 -3.24
CA GLY A 12 -6.50 -2.62 -3.20
C GLY A 12 -6.26 -1.78 -1.96
N LEU A 13 -6.84 -0.57 -1.93
CA LEU A 13 -6.74 0.38 -0.81
C LEU A 13 -7.03 -0.25 0.56
N LYS A 14 -8.12 -1.01 0.68
CA LYS A 14 -8.54 -1.63 1.95
C LYS A 14 -7.50 -2.65 2.44
N ALA A 15 -7.10 -3.58 1.58
CA ALA A 15 -6.10 -4.58 1.92
C ALA A 15 -4.73 -3.94 2.22
N ALA A 16 -4.36 -2.88 1.52
CA ALA A 16 -3.13 -2.13 1.83
C ALA A 16 -3.16 -1.52 3.24
N ALA A 17 -4.30 -0.95 3.65
CA ALA A 17 -4.48 -0.40 4.98
C ALA A 17 -4.37 -1.48 6.06
N GLU A 18 -5.01 -2.64 5.85
CA GLU A 18 -4.93 -3.79 6.76
C GLU A 18 -3.49 -4.34 6.87
N MET A 19 -2.76 -4.42 5.74
CA MET A 19 -1.37 -4.89 5.73
C MET A 19 -0.40 -3.92 6.43
N ALA A 20 -0.60 -2.62 6.25
CA ALA A 20 0.22 -1.59 6.85
C ALA A 20 -0.20 -1.24 8.29
N GLY A 21 -1.27 -1.84 8.82
CA GLY A 21 -1.78 -1.55 10.18
C GLY A 21 -2.31 -0.12 10.35
N VAL A 22 -2.66 0.57 9.26
CA VAL A 22 -3.12 1.97 9.28
C VAL A 22 -4.56 2.11 8.77
N SER A 23 -5.12 3.30 8.93
CA SER A 23 -6.43 3.62 8.38
C SER A 23 -6.41 3.74 6.84
N ALA A 24 -7.51 3.37 6.19
CA ALA A 24 -7.67 3.55 4.74
C ALA A 24 -7.58 5.03 4.31
N ASP A 25 -7.97 5.96 5.20
CA ASP A 25 -7.79 7.39 4.99
C ASP A 25 -6.31 7.78 4.95
N THR A 26 -5.47 7.22 5.85
CA THR A 26 -4.02 7.44 5.86
C THR A 26 -3.39 6.99 4.55
N ILE A 27 -3.74 5.80 4.06
CA ILE A 27 -3.29 5.31 2.74
C ILE A 27 -3.76 6.26 1.63
N ARG A 28 -5.01 6.71 1.67
CA ARG A 28 -5.55 7.63 0.66
C ARG A 28 -4.86 9.00 0.68
N ARG A 29 -4.50 9.51 1.86
CA ARG A 29 -3.69 10.74 2.01
C ARG A 29 -2.30 10.52 1.48
N ALA A 30 -1.63 9.42 1.83
CA ALA A 30 -0.29 9.10 1.33
C ALA A 30 -0.24 8.99 -0.20
N ILE A 31 -1.29 8.47 -0.84
CA ILE A 31 -1.38 8.38 -2.31
C ILE A 31 -1.51 9.75 -2.97
N HIS A 32 -2.21 10.69 -2.34
CA HIS A 32 -2.43 12.04 -2.87
C HIS A 32 -1.51 13.10 -2.22
N SER A 33 -0.55 12.67 -1.40
CA SER A 33 0.37 13.58 -0.71
C SER A 33 1.35 14.15 -1.71
N GLU A 34 1.56 15.48 -1.64
CA GLU A 34 2.59 16.18 -2.40
C GLU A 34 3.95 16.13 -1.69
N GLU A 35 3.94 15.80 -0.38
CA GLU A 35 5.13 15.69 0.45
C GLU A 35 5.46 14.21 0.76
N PRO A 36 6.76 13.82 0.74
CA PRO A 36 7.18 12.46 1.03
C PRO A 36 6.99 12.09 2.52
N PRO A 37 6.74 10.80 2.83
CA PRO A 37 6.72 9.68 1.89
C PRO A 37 5.36 9.53 1.18
N TYR A 38 5.37 9.62 -0.15
CA TYR A 38 4.19 9.40 -1.00
C TYR A 38 4.05 7.92 -1.34
N LEU A 39 2.82 7.43 -1.37
CA LEU A 39 2.53 6.04 -1.69
C LEU A 39 2.17 5.90 -3.18
N LYS A 40 3.03 5.20 -3.93
CA LYS A 40 2.79 4.93 -5.35
C LYS A 40 1.58 4.00 -5.51
N ALA A 41 0.56 4.50 -6.20
CA ALA A 41 -0.60 3.70 -6.58
C ALA A 41 -0.90 3.85 -8.08
N LYS A 42 -1.47 2.80 -8.67
CA LYS A 42 -1.98 2.81 -10.04
C LYS A 42 -3.49 2.72 -10.02
N LYS A 43 -4.16 3.48 -10.89
CA LYS A 43 -5.60 3.37 -11.11
C LYS A 43 -5.86 2.48 -12.32
N ILE A 44 -6.51 1.34 -12.12
CA ILE A 44 -6.85 0.37 -13.17
C ILE A 44 -8.36 0.17 -13.15
N GLY A 45 -9.05 0.54 -14.23
CA GLY A 45 -10.52 0.36 -14.34
C GLY A 45 -11.32 1.05 -13.24
N GLY A 46 -10.86 2.22 -12.77
CA GLY A 46 -11.51 2.98 -11.70
C GLY A 46 -11.13 2.55 -10.28
N ARG A 47 -10.38 1.45 -10.10
CA ARG A 47 -9.92 0.96 -8.79
C ARG A 47 -8.47 1.32 -8.55
N ILE A 48 -8.14 1.63 -7.30
CA ILE A 48 -6.77 1.86 -6.84
C ILE A 48 -6.11 0.51 -6.61
N SER A 49 -4.91 0.33 -7.18
CA SER A 49 -4.06 -0.84 -7.02
C SER A 49 -2.67 -0.38 -6.59
N ILE A 50 -2.20 -0.92 -5.46
CA ILE A 50 -0.96 -0.55 -4.79
C ILE A 50 -0.07 -1.78 -4.80
N ALA A 51 1.15 -1.66 -5.31
CA ALA A 51 2.07 -2.79 -5.29
C ALA A 51 2.55 -3.03 -3.85
N VAL A 52 2.61 -4.30 -3.43
CA VAL A 52 3.00 -4.64 -2.06
C VAL A 52 4.40 -4.13 -1.73
N LYS A 53 5.32 -4.16 -2.70
CA LYS A 53 6.68 -3.60 -2.54
C LYS A 53 6.69 -2.10 -2.24
N ASP A 54 5.80 -1.34 -2.89
CA ASP A 54 5.74 0.12 -2.74
C ASP A 54 5.05 0.48 -1.42
N LEU A 55 4.05 -0.32 -1.01
CA LEU A 55 3.44 -0.22 0.32
C LEU A 55 4.45 -0.48 1.44
N GLN A 56 5.27 -1.53 1.31
CA GLN A 56 6.29 -1.86 2.30
C GLN A 56 7.36 -0.76 2.37
N ALA A 57 7.85 -0.29 1.23
CA ALA A 57 8.84 0.79 1.19
C ALA A 57 8.30 2.10 1.80
N TRP A 58 7.03 2.42 1.53
CA TRP A 58 6.36 3.56 2.13
C TRP A 58 6.25 3.41 3.66
N HIS A 59 5.81 2.23 4.13
CA HIS A 59 5.68 1.96 5.57
C HIS A 59 7.03 2.04 6.30
N ASP A 60 8.08 1.46 5.71
CA ASP A 60 9.46 1.52 6.24
C ASP A 60 10.02 2.95 6.27
N SER A 61 9.49 3.84 5.42
CA SER A 61 9.87 5.27 5.41
C SER A 61 9.14 6.09 6.48
N LEU A 62 8.14 5.54 7.18
CA LEU A 62 7.43 6.26 8.23
C LEU A 62 8.28 6.27 9.52
N PRO A 63 8.42 7.42 10.20
CA PRO A 63 9.25 7.54 11.41
C PRO A 63 8.71 6.81 12.65
N ASP A 64 7.58 6.12 12.54
CA ASP A 64 6.87 5.41 13.64
C ASP A 64 6.90 3.88 13.47
N ALA A 65 7.70 3.35 12.54
CA ALA A 65 7.81 1.92 12.22
C ALA A 65 8.86 1.17 13.06
#